data_AF-A0A940C319-F1
#
_entry.id   AF-A0A940C319-F1
#
_cell.length_a   1.000
_cell.length_b   1.000
_cell.length_c   1.000
_cell.angle_alpha   90.00
_cell.angle_beta   90.00
_cell.angle_gamma   90.00
#
_symmetry.space_group_name_H-M   'P 1'
#
loop_
_entity.id
_entity.type
_entity.pdbx_description
1 polymer ?
#
loop_
_entity_poly.entity_id
_entity_poly.type
_entity_poly.pdbx_seq_one_letter_code
_entity_poly.pdbx_strand_id
1 'polypeptide(L)'
;MNEKMDYTREELEAIIEKSKRELEERLSKMTPEERAEAERKAQKAIEEDNARIQKILDDAAEYFSDKATKDKPKFCASCGAPSDGGNFCAYCGKPL
;
A
#
# COMPACT_ATOMS: atom_id res chain seq x y z
N MET A 1 8.36 -29.74 12.30
CA MET A 1 8.80 -29.51 13.70
C MET A 1 8.93 -28.02 13.86
N ASN A 2 8.03 -27.38 14.61
CA ASN A 2 8.17 -25.96 14.97
C ASN A 2 8.80 -25.94 16.36
N GLU A 3 10.10 -25.63 16.43
CA GLU A 3 10.78 -25.34 17.69
C GLU A 3 10.20 -24.04 18.24
N LYS A 4 9.30 -24.16 19.22
CA LYS A 4 8.99 -23.03 20.08
C LYS A 4 10.23 -22.79 20.93
N MET A 5 10.98 -21.74 20.61
CA MET A 5 12.06 -21.29 21.48
C MET A 5 11.42 -20.61 22.69
N ASP A 6 11.20 -21.41 23.75
CA ASP A 6 10.72 -20.92 25.04
C ASP A 6 11.88 -20.24 25.78
N TYR A 7 12.26 -19.04 25.32
CA TYR A 7 13.24 -18.20 26.01
C TYR A 7 12.63 -17.64 27.29
N THR A 8 13.35 -17.78 28.39
CA THR A 8 13.02 -17.03 29.61
C THR A 8 13.25 -15.54 29.40
N ARG A 9 12.64 -14.71 30.26
CA ARG A 9 12.80 -13.25 30.19
C ARG A 9 14.27 -12.82 30.25
N GLU A 10 15.05 -13.45 31.15
CA GLU A 10 16.48 -13.15 31.30
C GLU A 10 17.29 -13.57 30.07
N GLU A 11 16.99 -14.72 29.46
CA GLU A 11 17.62 -15.14 28.21
C GLU A 11 17.28 -14.20 27.05
N LEU A 12 16.04 -13.72 26.97
CA LEU A 12 15.61 -12.76 25.96
C LEU A 12 16.33 -11.41 26.13
N GLU A 13 16.43 -10.92 27.36
CA GLU A 13 17.15 -9.68 27.68
C GLU A 13 18.65 -9.81 27.32
N ALA A 14 19.28 -10.95 27.62
CA ALA A 14 20.67 -11.22 27.24
C ALA A 14 20.87 -11.30 25.71
N ILE A 15 19.93 -11.88 24.97
CA ILE A 15 19.95 -11.93 23.50
C ILE A 15 19.82 -10.53 22.91
N ILE A 16 18.91 -9.71 23.46
CA ILE A 16 18.70 -8.33 23.02
C ILE A 16 19.95 -7.49 23.30
N GLU A 17 20.55 -7.61 24.49
CA GLU A 17 21.77 -6.87 24.83
C GLU A 17 22.94 -7.26 23.93
N LYS A 18 23.13 -8.56 23.69
CA LYS A 18 24.16 -9.05 22.76
C LYS A 18 23.94 -8.49 21.35
N SER A 19 22.72 -8.55 20.86
CA SER A 19 22.37 -8.06 19.52
C SER A 19 22.59 -6.54 19.40
N LYS A 20 22.25 -5.78 20.44
CA LYS A 20 22.51 -4.32 20.49
C LYS A 20 24.01 -4.03 20.42
N ARG A 21 24.82 -4.74 21.22
CA ARG A 21 26.27 -4.56 21.22
C ARG A 21 26.89 -4.88 19.85
N GLU A 22 26.44 -5.98 19.21
CA GLU A 22 26.89 -6.34 17.86
C GLU A 22 26.48 -5.29 16.81
N LEU A 23 25.28 -4.72 16.93
CA LEU A 23 24.83 -3.62 16.06
C LEU A 23 25.67 -2.35 16.27
N GLU A 24 25.91 -1.95 17.52
CA GLU A 24 26.75 -0.79 17.84
C GLU A 24 28.19 -0.96 17.33
N GLU A 25 28.75 -2.16 17.46
CA GLU A 25 30.07 -2.48 16.91
C GLU A 25 30.07 -2.36 15.38
N ARG A 26 29.04 -2.87 14.70
CA ARG A 26 28.92 -2.71 13.23
C ARG A 26 28.73 -1.25 12.82
N LEU A 27 27.92 -0.49 13.54
CA LEU A 27 27.67 0.94 13.28
C LEU A 27 28.92 1.80 13.50
N SER A 28 29.75 1.46 14.48
CA SER A 28 31.02 2.15 14.75
C SER A 28 32.10 1.84 13.72
N LYS A 29 32.06 0.66 13.10
CA LYS A 29 32.95 0.27 12.00
C LYS A 29 32.51 0.81 10.63
N MET A 30 31.24 1.19 10.50
CA MET A 30 30.67 1.65 9.24
C MET A 30 31.19 3.05 8.87
N THR A 31 31.90 3.14 7.75
CA THR A 31 32.50 4.38 7.25
C THR A 31 31.45 5.37 6.74
N PRO A 32 31.78 6.68 6.63
CA PRO A 32 30.90 7.66 6.00
C PRO A 32 30.50 7.29 4.57
N GLU A 33 31.40 6.64 3.82
CA GLU A 33 31.14 6.18 2.46
C GLU A 33 30.12 5.03 2.43
N GLU A 34 30.26 4.05 3.32
CA GLU A 34 29.28 2.97 3.45
C GLU A 34 27.90 3.47 3.89
N ARG A 35 27.85 4.51 4.73
CA ARG A 35 26.59 5.17 5.13
C ARG A 35 25.93 5.87 3.95
N ALA A 36 26.69 6.66 3.20
CA ALA A 36 26.20 7.32 1.99
C ALA A 36 25.71 6.32 0.94
N GLU A 37 26.40 5.17 0.78
CA GLU A 37 25.94 4.10 -0.12
C GLU A 37 24.64 3.44 0.39
N ALA A 38 24.53 3.18 1.69
CA ALA A 38 23.33 2.62 2.30
C ALA A 38 22.13 3.58 2.16
N GLU A 39 22.33 4.87 2.39
CA GLU A 39 21.33 5.91 2.19
C GLU A 39 20.90 6.00 0.72
N ARG A 40 21.86 5.99 -0.22
CA ARG A 40 21.55 5.98 -1.65
C ARG A 40 20.75 4.74 -2.06
N LYS A 41 21.10 3.56 -1.54
CA LYS A 41 20.35 2.31 -1.79
C LYS A 41 18.94 2.39 -1.21
N ALA A 42 18.79 2.89 0.01
CA ALA A 42 17.49 3.08 0.63
C ALA A 42 16.63 4.08 -0.16
N GLN A 43 17.21 5.22 -0.56
CA GLN A 43 16.54 6.22 -1.38
C GLN A 43 16.07 5.64 -2.71
N LYS A 44 16.93 4.88 -3.40
CA LYS A 44 16.56 4.23 -4.65
C LYS A 44 15.42 3.22 -4.46
N ALA A 45 15.47 2.40 -3.42
CA ALA A 45 14.41 1.44 -3.13
C ALA A 45 13.08 2.13 -2.81
N ILE A 46 13.11 3.25 -2.08
CA ILE A 46 11.93 4.09 -1.81
C ILE A 46 11.37 4.68 -3.11
N GLU A 47 12.23 5.18 -3.99
CA GLU A 47 11.82 5.74 -5.28
C GLU A 47 11.17 4.66 -6.18
N GLU A 48 11.77 3.47 -6.25
CA GLU A 48 11.23 2.35 -7.01
C GLU A 48 9.87 1.87 -6.46
N ASP A 49 9.71 1.83 -5.13
CA ASP A 49 8.43 1.47 -4.51
C ASP A 49 7.36 2.54 -4.73
N ASN A 50 7.71 3.82 -4.59
CA ASN A 50 6.80 4.92 -4.88
C ASN A 50 6.33 4.91 -6.34
N ALA A 51 7.23 4.64 -7.30
CA ALA A 51 6.88 4.50 -8.71
C ALA A 51 5.93 3.31 -8.94
N ARG A 52 6.16 2.18 -8.25
CA ARG A 52 5.27 1.01 -8.30
C ARG A 52 3.88 1.33 -7.75
N ILE A 53 3.81 2.01 -6.60
CA ILE A 53 2.54 2.42 -5.99
C ILE A 53 1.79 3.39 -6.91
N GLN A 54 2.48 4.38 -7.47
CA GLN A 54 1.86 5.33 -8.39
C GLN A 54 1.23 4.62 -9.58
N LYS A 55 1.94 3.66 -10.18
CA LYS A 55 1.38 2.87 -11.29
C LYS A 55 0.12 2.10 -10.89
N ILE A 56 0.10 1.49 -9.70
CA ILE A 56 -1.10 0.79 -9.19
C ILE A 56 -2.28 1.76 -9.04
N LEU A 57 -2.02 2.98 -8.57
CA LEU A 57 -3.05 4.01 -8.44
C LEU A 57 -3.59 4.46 -9.80
N ASP A 58 -2.70 4.63 -10.79
CA ASP A 58 -3.08 5.00 -12.15
C ASP A 58 -3.92 3.90 -12.81
N ASP A 59 -3.48 2.65 -12.74
CA ASP A 59 -4.21 1.47 -13.26
C ASP A 59 -5.59 1.34 -12.60
N ALA A 60 -5.68 1.58 -11.28
CA ALA A 60 -6.95 1.57 -10.55
C ALA A 60 -7.86 2.72 -10.99
N ALA A 61 -7.33 3.94 -11.13
CA ALA A 61 -8.09 5.09 -11.59
C ALA A 61 -8.67 4.86 -12.99
N GLU A 62 -7.89 4.28 -13.90
CA GLU A 62 -8.36 3.88 -15.23
C GLU A 62 -9.50 2.87 -15.11
N TYR A 63 -9.30 1.78 -14.38
CA TYR A 63 -10.32 0.73 -14.20
C TYR A 63 -11.66 1.28 -13.66
N PHE A 64 -11.61 2.13 -12.63
CA PHE A 64 -12.81 2.71 -12.03
C PHE A 64 -13.47 3.76 -12.91
N SER A 65 -12.71 4.54 -13.68
CA SER A 65 -13.25 5.51 -14.64
C SER A 65 -14.03 4.82 -15.78
N ASP A 66 -13.51 3.68 -16.24
CA ASP A 66 -14.07 2.91 -17.35
C ASP A 66 -15.35 2.16 -16.92
N LYS A 67 -15.36 1.62 -15.69
CA LYS A 67 -16.55 1.06 -15.03
C LYS A 67 -17.64 2.11 -14.79
N ALA A 68 -17.26 3.30 -14.32
CA ALA A 68 -18.21 4.35 -13.98
C ALA A 68 -19.01 4.89 -15.18
N THR A 69 -18.50 4.73 -16.40
CA THR A 69 -19.15 5.22 -17.61
C THR A 69 -19.91 4.14 -18.38
N LYS A 70 -19.48 2.88 -18.33
CA LYS A 70 -20.09 1.77 -19.11
C LYS A 70 -21.37 1.20 -18.49
N ASP A 71 -21.52 1.23 -17.17
CA ASP A 71 -22.63 0.58 -16.47
C ASP A 71 -23.84 1.50 -16.19
N LYS A 72 -23.82 2.77 -16.61
CA LYS A 72 -24.93 3.69 -16.36
C LYS A 72 -26.08 3.47 -17.35
N PRO A 73 -27.31 3.14 -16.89
CA PRO A 73 -28.44 2.93 -17.77
C PRO A 73 -28.82 4.25 -18.44
N LYS A 74 -29.05 4.23 -19.77
CA LYS A 74 -29.45 5.42 -20.55
C LYS A 74 -30.90 5.85 -20.29
N PHE A 75 -31.73 4.93 -19.82
CA PHE A 75 -33.16 5.16 -19.57
C PHE A 75 -33.58 4.45 -18.28
N CYS A 76 -34.54 5.03 -17.56
CA CYS A 76 -35.10 4.45 -16.35
C CYS A 76 -35.90 3.18 -16.68
N ALA A 77 -35.56 2.04 -16.08
CA ALA A 77 -36.28 0.78 -16.28
C ALA A 77 -37.73 0.81 -15.77
N SER A 78 -38.07 1.74 -14.87
CA SER A 78 -39.41 1.84 -14.27
C SER A 78 -40.39 2.72 -15.05
N CYS A 79 -39.92 3.78 -15.71
CA CYS A 79 -40.80 4.75 -16.40
C CYS A 79 -40.35 5.14 -17.81
N GLY A 80 -39.18 4.70 -18.26
CA GLY A 80 -38.64 4.98 -19.61
C GLY A 80 -38.06 6.38 -19.80
N ALA A 81 -38.08 7.25 -18.78
CA ALA A 81 -37.49 8.59 -18.87
C ALA A 81 -35.95 8.50 -19.09
N PRO A 82 -35.33 9.45 -19.81
CA PRO A 82 -33.89 9.48 -19.99
C PRO A 82 -33.18 9.65 -18.64
N SER A 83 -32.11 8.88 -18.47
CA SER A 83 -31.25 8.92 -17.28
C SER A 83 -30.23 10.06 -17.42
N ASP A 84 -30.00 10.77 -16.33
CA ASP A 84 -28.94 11.77 -16.19
C ASP A 84 -27.62 11.18 -15.65
N GLY A 85 -27.58 9.85 -15.44
CA GLY A 85 -26.44 9.16 -14.89
C GLY A 85 -26.32 9.25 -13.35
N GLY A 86 -27.37 9.70 -12.66
CA GLY A 86 -27.51 9.59 -11.22
C GLY A 86 -27.91 8.18 -10.76
N ASN A 87 -28.05 8.00 -9.44
CA ASN A 87 -28.49 6.73 -8.85
C ASN A 87 -30.03 6.58 -8.81
N PHE A 88 -30.77 7.67 -8.95
CA PHE A 88 -32.24 7.72 -8.86
C PHE A 88 -32.82 8.55 -10.00
N CYS A 89 -33.98 8.15 -10.50
CA CYS A 89 -34.64 8.80 -11.62
C CYS A 89 -35.26 10.13 -11.18
N ALA A 90 -34.85 11.24 -11.81
CA ALA A 90 -35.39 12.57 -11.52
C ALA A 90 -36.91 12.70 -11.76
N TYR A 91 -37.50 11.83 -12.58
CA TYR A 91 -38.91 11.89 -12.95
C TYR A 91 -39.83 11.05 -12.07
N CYS A 92 -39.38 9.86 -11.63
CA CYS A 92 -40.23 8.92 -10.87
C CYS A 92 -39.66 8.54 -9.49
N GLY A 93 -38.46 9.02 -9.15
CA GLY A 93 -37.81 8.80 -7.85
C GLY A 93 -37.29 7.38 -7.60
N LYS A 94 -37.52 6.43 -8.50
CA LYS A 94 -37.04 5.05 -8.38
C LYS A 94 -35.55 4.95 -8.75
N PRO A 95 -34.83 3.94 -8.23
CA PRO A 95 -33.45 3.66 -8.65
C PRO A 95 -33.35 3.50 -10.17
N LEU A 96 -32.28 4.03 -10.76
CA LEU A 96 -32.00 3.96 -12.20
C LEU A 96 -31.38 2.63 -12.61
#